data_AF-A0A381K7K7-F1
#
_entry.id   AF-A0A381K7K7-F1
#
_cell.length_a   1.000
_cell.length_b   1.000
_cell.length_c   1.000
_cell.angle_alpha   90.00
_cell.angle_beta   90.00
_cell.angle_gamma   90.00
#
_symmetry.space_group_name_H-M   'P 1'
#
loop_
_entity.id
_entity.type
_entity.pdbx_description
1 polymer ?
#
loop_
_entity_poly.entity_id
_entity_poly.type
_entity_poly.pdbx_seq_one_letter_code
_entity_poly.pdbx_strand_id
1 'polypeptide(L)'
;MPVIQVIDMREELENDNRSIFSSLLYSKMKDALEKKEQIILFLNRRGFSTFVSCRKCGYVFKCDKCDISMTYHFSGNYLSCHYCGKRSRATNICPVCNSKYVKYFGVGTEKVETEVKKYFKDAKILRMDLDTTRRKDSYEKIYNSFKKGEADILIGTQMVAKGLDFPNVSLVGVLAADLSLNLPDYRASERTFQLITQVSGRAGRGKTIGDVVVQTYIPDSYSIKAAKEYNYSSFYKEELSIRKSMNYPPFSEILLINMSSKNEELLINVYKILALI
;
A
#
# COMPACT_ATOMS: atom_id res chain seq x y z
N MET A 1 -9.07 -21.28 0.18
CA MET A 1 -8.61 -19.89 0.07
C MET A 1 -7.69 -19.80 -1.13
N PRO A 2 -7.67 -18.68 -1.87
CA PRO A 2 -6.81 -18.55 -3.04
C PRO A 2 -5.33 -18.61 -2.65
N VAL A 3 -4.48 -19.06 -3.56
CA VAL A 3 -3.03 -19.17 -3.30
C VAL A 3 -2.41 -17.77 -3.43
N ILE A 4 -1.70 -17.33 -2.39
CA ILE A 4 -0.96 -16.08 -2.40
C ILE A 4 0.47 -16.33 -2.86
N GLN A 5 0.87 -15.67 -3.95
CA GLN A 5 2.24 -15.63 -4.43
C GLN A 5 2.86 -14.28 -4.08
N VAL A 6 3.90 -14.29 -3.25
CA VAL A 6 4.67 -13.09 -2.90
C VAL A 6 5.84 -12.97 -3.86
N ILE A 7 5.98 -11.81 -4.49
CA ILE A 7 7.05 -11.50 -5.45
C ILE A 7 7.95 -10.41 -4.88
N ASP A 8 9.24 -10.69 -4.87
CA ASP A 8 10.27 -9.71 -4.57
C ASP A 8 10.53 -8.81 -5.78
N MET A 9 10.14 -7.55 -5.67
CA MET A 9 10.33 -6.56 -6.73
C MET A 9 11.80 -6.14 -6.90
N ARG A 10 12.70 -6.53 -5.99
CA ARG A 10 14.15 -6.35 -6.14
C ARG A 10 14.69 -7.31 -7.19
N GLU A 11 14.27 -8.58 -7.17
CA GLU A 11 14.65 -9.59 -8.16
C GLU A 11 14.12 -9.25 -9.56
N GLU A 12 12.91 -8.70 -9.65
CA GLU A 12 12.37 -8.19 -10.92
C GLU A 12 13.28 -7.09 -11.51
N LEU A 13 13.81 -6.19 -10.67
CA LEU A 13 14.74 -5.16 -11.14
C LEU A 13 16.09 -5.73 -11.59
N GLU A 14 16.60 -6.76 -10.91
CA GLU A 14 17.82 -7.46 -11.30
C GLU A 14 17.66 -8.14 -12.67
N ASN A 15 16.45 -8.62 -12.97
CA ASN A 15 16.06 -9.15 -14.27
C ASN A 15 15.63 -8.05 -15.28
N ASP A 16 16.03 -6.79 -15.05
CA ASP A 16 15.73 -5.59 -15.84
C ASP A 16 14.23 -5.24 -16.00
N ASN A 17 13.34 -5.84 -15.21
CA ASN A 17 11.95 -5.41 -15.13
C ASN A 17 11.80 -4.16 -14.26
N ARG A 18 11.64 -3.03 -14.94
CA ARG A 18 11.43 -1.71 -14.31
C ARG A 18 9.97 -1.31 -14.19
N SER A 19 9.04 -2.16 -14.61
CA SER A 19 7.60 -1.93 -14.54
C SER A 19 7.11 -1.82 -13.08
N ILE A 20 5.88 -1.37 -12.92
CA ILE A 20 5.15 -1.48 -11.66
C ILE A 20 4.53 -2.87 -11.46
N PHE A 21 4.49 -3.69 -12.51
CA PHE A 21 4.01 -5.07 -12.48
C PHE A 21 5.19 -6.02 -12.56
N SER A 22 5.22 -7.02 -11.67
CA SER A 22 6.11 -8.16 -11.81
C SER A 22 5.76 -8.95 -13.06
N SER A 23 6.73 -9.72 -13.55
CA SER A 23 6.54 -10.57 -14.72
C SER A 23 5.39 -11.56 -14.51
N LEU A 24 5.27 -12.11 -13.29
CA LEU A 24 4.16 -12.99 -12.90
C LEU A 24 2.81 -12.27 -12.91
N LEU A 25 2.70 -11.09 -12.28
CA LEU A 25 1.44 -10.35 -12.25
C LEU A 25 1.00 -9.98 -13.67
N TYR A 26 1.93 -9.48 -14.48
CA TYR A 26 1.66 -9.15 -15.88
C TYR A 26 1.14 -10.35 -16.67
N SER A 27 1.79 -11.51 -16.55
CA SER A 27 1.37 -12.74 -17.23
C SER A 27 -0.04 -13.18 -16.80
N LYS A 28 -0.34 -13.13 -15.50
CA LYS A 28 -1.68 -13.49 -14.99
C LYS A 28 -2.75 -12.47 -15.40
N MET A 29 -2.41 -11.19 -15.45
CA MET A 29 -3.32 -10.16 -15.95
C MET A 29 -3.68 -10.42 -17.41
N LYS A 30 -2.69 -10.75 -18.25
CA LYS A 30 -2.91 -11.07 -19.66
C LYS A 30 -3.84 -12.29 -19.81
N ASP A 31 -3.56 -13.37 -19.10
CA ASP A 31 -4.36 -14.61 -19.13
C ASP A 31 -5.82 -14.36 -18.67
N ALA A 32 -6.02 -13.63 -17.58
CA ALA A 32 -7.35 -13.29 -17.08
C ALA A 32 -8.15 -12.45 -18.11
N LEU A 33 -7.51 -11.46 -18.75
CA LEU A 33 -8.16 -10.65 -19.80
C LEU A 33 -8.50 -11.47 -21.05
N GLU A 34 -7.63 -12.38 -21.48
CA GLU A 34 -7.89 -13.29 -22.61
C GLU A 34 -9.10 -14.20 -22.33
N LYS A 35 -9.27 -14.62 -21.08
CA LYS A 35 -10.42 -15.41 -20.60
C LYS A 35 -11.67 -14.57 -20.31
N LYS A 36 -11.61 -13.24 -20.50
CA LYS A 36 -12.69 -12.28 -20.15
C LYS A 36 -13.08 -12.33 -18.68
N GLU A 37 -12.12 -12.62 -17.82
CA GLU A 37 -12.27 -12.56 -16.37
C GLU A 37 -11.88 -11.18 -15.84
N GLN A 38 -12.31 -10.88 -14.60
CA GLN A 38 -12.08 -9.57 -14.00
C GLN A 38 -10.88 -9.57 -13.05
N ILE A 39 -10.18 -8.44 -13.00
CA ILE A 39 -8.97 -8.25 -12.20
C ILE A 39 -9.19 -7.14 -11.18
N ILE A 40 -8.71 -7.33 -9.95
CA ILE A 40 -8.57 -6.26 -8.96
C ILE A 40 -7.10 -5.91 -8.79
N LEU A 41 -6.75 -4.64 -8.99
CA LEU A 41 -5.44 -4.11 -8.65
C LEU A 41 -5.55 -3.23 -7.40
N PHE A 42 -4.95 -3.71 -6.32
CA PHE A 42 -5.02 -3.07 -5.01
C PHE A 42 -3.75 -2.26 -4.72
N LEU A 43 -3.97 -1.01 -4.34
CA LEU A 43 -2.94 -0.10 -3.88
C LEU A 43 -3.36 0.49 -2.52
N ASN A 44 -2.59 0.21 -1.48
CA ASN A 44 -2.90 0.70 -0.15
C ASN A 44 -2.50 2.18 0.03
N ARG A 45 -3.31 3.09 -0.53
CA ARG A 45 -3.16 4.54 -0.38
C ARG A 45 -4.05 5.03 0.77
N ARG A 46 -3.54 5.04 1.99
CA ARG A 46 -4.12 5.89 3.08
C ARG A 46 -3.21 7.08 3.31
N GLY A 47 -3.73 8.28 3.07
CA GLY A 47 -3.06 9.55 3.35
C GLY A 47 -2.08 10.02 2.27
N PHE A 48 -1.53 11.22 2.47
CA PHE A 48 -0.51 11.86 1.62
C PHE A 48 0.91 11.34 1.85
N SER A 49 1.10 10.31 2.69
CA SER A 49 2.43 9.76 2.96
C SER A 49 2.95 9.00 1.76
N THR A 50 3.65 9.74 0.91
CA THR A 50 4.64 9.18 0.01
C THR A 50 5.86 8.81 0.86
N PHE A 51 6.50 7.69 0.58
CA PHE A 51 7.78 7.34 1.17
C PHE A 51 8.81 7.15 0.07
N VAL A 52 10.08 7.25 0.42
CA VAL A 52 11.18 7.11 -0.54
C VAL A 52 11.92 5.82 -0.27
N SER A 53 12.13 5.02 -1.30
CA SER A 53 12.86 3.75 -1.17
C SER A 53 13.69 3.42 -2.41
N CYS A 54 14.77 2.69 -2.19
CA CYS A 54 15.61 2.13 -3.23
C CYS A 54 15.03 0.82 -3.74
N ARG A 55 14.71 0.75 -5.04
CA ARG A 55 14.21 -0.47 -5.68
C ARG A 55 15.24 -1.60 -5.76
N LYS A 56 16.54 -1.30 -5.67
CA LYS A 56 17.60 -2.30 -5.76
C LYS A 56 17.74 -3.11 -4.46
N CYS A 57 17.79 -2.44 -3.31
CA CYS A 57 18.04 -3.11 -2.02
C CYS A 57 16.85 -3.08 -1.06
N GLY A 58 15.77 -2.34 -1.37
CA GLY A 58 14.62 -2.16 -0.48
C GLY A 58 14.80 -1.07 0.58
N TYR A 59 15.98 -0.45 0.70
CA TYR A 59 16.26 0.58 1.70
C TYR A 59 15.22 1.71 1.66
N VAL A 60 14.63 2.02 2.83
CA VAL A 60 13.67 3.11 3.02
C VAL A 60 14.40 4.30 3.63
N PHE A 61 14.19 5.49 3.05
CA PHE A 61 14.81 6.72 3.55
C PHE A 61 14.10 7.16 4.82
N LYS A 62 14.85 7.17 5.93
CA LYS A 62 14.35 7.52 7.26
C LYS A 62 14.95 8.82 7.79
N CYS A 63 14.23 9.43 8.72
CA CYS A 63 14.73 10.54 9.53
C CYS A 63 15.75 9.99 10.53
N ASP A 64 16.98 10.47 10.49
CA ASP A 64 18.06 10.13 11.44
C ASP A 64 17.73 10.49 12.90
N LYS A 65 16.80 11.41 13.15
CA LYS A 65 16.36 11.80 14.49
C LYS A 65 15.20 10.96 15.03
N CYS A 66 14.32 10.48 14.15
CA CYS A 66 13.05 9.86 14.55
C CYS A 66 12.90 8.40 14.12
N ASP A 67 13.80 7.90 13.28
CA ASP A 67 13.76 6.58 12.63
C ASP A 67 12.45 6.28 11.86
N ILE A 68 11.73 7.31 11.46
CA ILE A 68 10.52 7.19 10.63
C ILE A 68 10.81 7.47 9.16
N SER A 69 9.99 6.91 8.26
CA SER A 69 10.06 7.20 6.82
C SER A 69 9.91 8.69 6.52
N MET A 70 10.77 9.23 5.67
CA MET A 70 10.63 10.60 5.17
C MET A 70 9.69 10.67 3.95
N THR A 71 8.98 11.79 3.84
CA THR A 71 8.05 12.08 2.74
C THR A 71 8.69 12.97 1.69
N TYR A 72 8.50 12.65 0.41
CA TYR A 72 9.04 13.46 -0.68
C TYR A 72 8.08 14.59 -1.07
N HIS A 73 8.61 15.81 -1.15
CA HIS A 73 7.89 17.01 -1.55
C HIS A 73 8.34 17.47 -2.93
N PHE A 74 7.48 17.32 -3.93
CA PHE A 74 7.79 17.61 -5.34
C PHE A 74 8.12 19.09 -5.60
N SER A 75 7.39 20.02 -4.98
CA SER A 75 7.53 21.46 -5.23
C SER A 75 8.87 22.04 -4.79
N GLY A 76 9.56 21.39 -3.85
CA GLY A 76 10.87 21.83 -3.35
C GLY A 76 11.99 20.81 -3.50
N ASN A 77 11.73 19.64 -4.10
CA ASN A 77 12.70 18.55 -4.27
C ASN A 77 13.45 18.19 -2.97
N TYR A 78 12.70 17.99 -1.88
CA TYR A 78 13.25 17.66 -0.57
C TYR A 78 12.48 16.54 0.12
N LEU A 79 13.14 15.88 1.07
CA LEU A 79 12.53 14.93 1.98
C LEU A 79 12.17 15.65 3.29
N SER A 80 10.99 15.37 3.82
CA SER A 80 10.49 15.96 5.06
C SER A 80 10.11 14.88 6.07
N CYS A 81 10.58 15.02 7.30
CA CYS A 81 10.06 14.31 8.45
C CYS A 81 8.85 15.07 8.99
N HIS A 82 7.65 14.49 8.90
CA HIS A 82 6.43 15.12 9.41
C HIS A 82 6.29 15.09 10.94
N TYR A 83 7.17 14.36 11.64
CA TYR A 83 7.16 14.30 13.10
C TYR A 83 8.01 15.39 13.74
N CYS A 84 9.21 15.64 13.22
CA CYS A 84 10.12 16.62 13.79
C CYS A 84 10.41 17.82 12.88
N GLY A 85 9.78 17.88 11.70
CA GLY A 85 9.97 18.95 10.72
C GLY A 85 11.33 18.96 10.00
N LYS A 86 12.22 18.00 10.29
CA LYS A 86 13.56 17.95 9.68
C LYS A 86 13.44 17.75 8.17
N ARG A 87 14.18 18.54 7.42
CA ARG A 87 14.27 18.45 5.96
C ARG A 87 15.65 17.97 5.55
N SER A 88 15.71 17.18 4.48
CA SER A 88 16.96 16.81 3.82
C SER A 88 16.79 16.92 2.31
N ARG A 89 17.91 17.11 1.60
CA ARG A 89 17.88 17.17 0.15
C ARG A 89 17.47 15.80 -0.40
N ALA A 90 16.54 15.78 -1.36
CA ALA A 90 16.25 14.54 -2.07
C ALA A 90 17.46 14.13 -2.91
N THR A 91 17.89 12.89 -2.74
CA THR A 91 18.97 12.28 -3.53
C THR A 91 18.40 11.11 -4.32
N ASN A 92 18.89 10.95 -5.55
CA ASN A 92 18.56 9.80 -6.38
C ASN A 92 19.51 8.63 -6.15
N ILE A 93 20.46 8.75 -5.20
CA ILE A 93 21.46 7.72 -4.88
C ILE A 93 21.13 7.11 -3.53
N CYS A 94 21.02 5.78 -3.49
CA CYS A 94 20.79 5.04 -2.26
C CYS A 94 22.05 5.07 -1.36
N PRO A 95 21.94 5.45 -0.08
CA PRO A 95 23.08 5.50 0.83
C PRO A 95 23.62 4.11 1.21
N VAL A 96 22.84 3.04 1.02
CA VAL A 96 23.22 1.67 1.40
C VAL A 96 23.89 0.92 0.26
N CYS A 97 23.33 0.98 -0.95
CA CYS A 97 23.82 0.19 -2.10
C CYS A 97 24.35 1.04 -3.27
N ASN A 98 24.41 2.37 -3.11
CA ASN A 98 24.86 3.35 -4.11
C ASN A 98 24.09 3.33 -5.45
N SER A 99 22.93 2.65 -5.48
CA SER A 99 22.09 2.55 -6.67
C SER A 99 21.38 3.88 -6.99
N LYS A 100 21.20 4.15 -8.29
CA LYS A 100 20.39 5.26 -8.80
C LYS A 100 18.88 4.99 -8.82
N TYR A 101 18.45 3.78 -8.41
CA TYR A 101 17.05 3.35 -8.49
C TYR A 101 16.24 3.76 -7.26
N VAL A 102 16.35 5.02 -6.85
CA VAL A 102 15.52 5.60 -5.80
C VAL A 102 14.17 6.01 -6.39
N LYS A 103 13.08 5.59 -5.74
CA LYS A 103 11.71 5.92 -6.14
C LYS A 103 10.93 6.53 -5.00
N TYR A 104 10.07 7.46 -5.39
CA TYR A 104 9.05 8.08 -4.57
C TYR A 104 7.78 7.22 -4.70
N PHE A 105 7.54 6.40 -3.69
CA PHE A 105 6.33 5.58 -3.58
C PHE A 105 5.18 6.44 -3.05
N GLY A 106 3.99 6.28 -3.62
CA GLY A 106 2.87 7.20 -3.41
C GLY A 106 2.15 7.63 -4.70
N VAL A 107 2.53 7.02 -5.82
CA VAL A 107 1.81 7.15 -7.07
C VAL A 107 0.42 6.55 -6.94
N GLY A 108 -0.59 7.40 -7.09
CA GLY A 108 -1.98 7.04 -6.90
C GLY A 108 -2.48 6.05 -7.95
N THR A 109 -3.72 5.62 -7.74
CA THR A 109 -4.53 4.81 -8.66
C THR A 109 -4.51 5.33 -10.11
N GLU A 110 -4.34 6.65 -10.32
CA GLU A 110 -4.16 7.28 -11.65
C GLU A 110 -2.94 6.81 -12.41
N LYS A 111 -1.79 6.69 -11.72
CA LYS A 111 -0.59 6.18 -12.38
C LYS A 111 -0.76 4.70 -12.69
N VAL A 112 -1.36 3.94 -11.78
CA VAL A 112 -1.66 2.53 -12.05
C VAL A 112 -2.52 2.41 -13.30
N GLU A 113 -3.59 3.21 -13.41
CA GLU A 113 -4.44 3.25 -14.62
C GLU A 113 -3.63 3.58 -15.87
N THR A 114 -2.75 4.57 -15.80
CA THR A 114 -1.86 4.96 -16.90
C THR A 114 -0.94 3.81 -17.32
N GLU A 115 -0.31 3.12 -16.36
CA GLU A 115 0.55 1.98 -16.65
C GLU A 115 -0.24 0.80 -17.22
N VAL A 116 -1.43 0.48 -16.69
CA VAL A 116 -2.32 -0.55 -17.25
C VAL A 116 -2.63 -0.24 -18.71
N LYS A 117 -3.04 0.99 -19.04
CA LYS A 117 -3.38 1.40 -20.41
C LYS A 117 -2.23 1.32 -21.40
N LYS A 118 -0.97 1.39 -20.95
CA LYS A 118 0.20 1.19 -21.83
C LYS A 118 0.28 -0.26 -22.33
N TYR A 119 -0.04 -1.21 -21.46
CA TYR A 119 0.06 -2.64 -21.76
C TYR A 119 -1.25 -3.24 -22.31
N PHE A 120 -2.39 -2.76 -21.84
CA PHE A 120 -3.73 -3.28 -22.14
C PHE A 120 -4.63 -2.12 -22.58
N LYS A 121 -4.46 -1.67 -23.82
CA LYS A 121 -5.12 -0.47 -24.36
C LYS A 121 -6.65 -0.58 -24.41
N ASP A 122 -7.15 -1.78 -24.66
CA ASP A 122 -8.58 -2.06 -24.84
C ASP A 122 -9.30 -2.43 -23.53
N ALA A 123 -8.56 -2.61 -22.45
CA ALA A 123 -9.14 -2.97 -21.16
C ALA A 123 -9.96 -1.81 -20.59
N LYS A 124 -11.19 -2.10 -20.19
CA LYS A 124 -12.07 -1.18 -19.48
C LYS A 124 -11.67 -1.12 -18.02
N ILE A 125 -11.25 0.05 -17.56
CA ILE A 125 -10.71 0.26 -16.22
C ILE A 125 -11.67 1.12 -15.40
N LEU A 126 -11.94 0.70 -14.16
CA LEU A 126 -12.60 1.51 -13.15
C LEU A 126 -11.63 1.83 -12.01
N ARG A 127 -11.74 3.04 -11.44
CA ARG A 127 -11.03 3.43 -10.23
C ARG A 127 -11.99 3.59 -9.07
N MET A 128 -11.70 2.94 -7.94
CA MET A 128 -12.42 3.09 -6.68
C MET A 128 -11.47 3.62 -5.59
N ASP A 129 -11.42 4.94 -5.52
CA ASP A 129 -10.61 5.70 -4.57
C ASP A 129 -11.38 6.93 -4.07
N LEU A 130 -10.80 7.66 -3.11
CA LEU A 130 -11.45 8.83 -2.51
C LEU A 130 -11.81 9.90 -3.54
N ASP A 131 -11.04 10.03 -4.63
CA ASP A 131 -11.21 11.08 -5.63
C ASP A 131 -12.39 10.74 -6.56
N THR A 132 -12.58 9.46 -6.92
CA THR A 132 -13.70 9.00 -7.75
C THR A 132 -15.01 8.79 -7.00
N THR A 133 -14.97 8.60 -5.67
CA THR A 133 -16.16 8.34 -4.85
C THR A 133 -16.66 9.57 -4.06
N ARG A 134 -16.25 10.79 -4.42
CA ARG A 134 -16.67 12.02 -3.69
C ARG A 134 -18.16 12.35 -3.81
N ARG A 135 -18.79 11.97 -4.92
CA ARG A 135 -20.22 12.25 -5.16
C ARG A 135 -21.08 11.18 -4.51
N LYS A 136 -22.26 11.59 -4.05
CA LYS A 136 -23.30 10.67 -3.58
C LYS A 136 -23.55 9.60 -4.66
N ASP A 137 -23.64 8.34 -4.25
CA ASP A 137 -23.89 7.16 -5.09
C ASP A 137 -22.78 6.73 -6.06
N SER A 138 -21.64 7.46 -6.16
CA SER A 138 -20.52 7.04 -7.03
C SER A 138 -19.97 5.67 -6.67
N TYR A 139 -19.91 5.36 -5.37
CA TYR A 139 -19.44 4.07 -4.87
C TYR A 139 -20.31 2.92 -5.39
N GLU A 140 -21.63 3.03 -5.24
CA GLU A 140 -22.57 2.00 -5.68
C GLU A 140 -22.58 1.83 -7.19
N LYS A 141 -22.45 2.94 -7.94
CA LYS A 141 -22.35 2.88 -9.41
C LYS A 141 -21.13 2.09 -9.87
N ILE A 142 -19.95 2.41 -9.33
CA ILE A 142 -18.71 1.69 -9.68
C ILE A 142 -18.82 0.22 -9.29
N TYR A 143 -19.33 -0.07 -8.09
CA TYR A 143 -19.56 -1.43 -7.62
C TYR A 143 -20.48 -2.21 -8.56
N ASN A 144 -21.64 -1.65 -8.90
CA ASN A 144 -22.64 -2.31 -9.74
C ASN A 144 -22.13 -2.51 -11.17
N SER A 145 -21.44 -1.54 -11.76
CA SER A 145 -20.83 -1.68 -13.08
C SER A 145 -19.77 -2.79 -13.11
N PHE A 146 -18.87 -2.81 -12.12
CA PHE A 146 -17.88 -3.87 -12.05
C PHE A 146 -18.53 -5.24 -11.81
N LYS A 147 -19.50 -5.33 -10.90
CA LYS A 147 -20.24 -6.58 -10.63
C LYS A 147 -20.98 -7.13 -11.85
N LYS A 148 -21.46 -6.26 -12.76
CA LYS A 148 -22.13 -6.62 -14.01
C LYS A 148 -21.16 -7.03 -15.14
N GLY A 149 -19.84 -6.95 -14.92
CA GLY A 149 -18.85 -7.23 -15.96
C GLY A 149 -18.68 -6.09 -16.97
N GLU A 150 -19.09 -4.86 -16.65
CA GLU A 150 -18.97 -3.72 -17.56
C GLU A 150 -17.52 -3.18 -17.65
N ALA A 151 -16.63 -3.65 -16.76
CA ALA A 151 -15.21 -3.31 -16.75
C ALA A 151 -14.35 -4.54 -16.44
N ASP A 152 -13.15 -4.57 -17.01
CA ASP A 152 -12.23 -5.70 -16.90
C ASP A 152 -11.31 -5.58 -15.69
N ILE A 153 -10.93 -4.35 -15.32
CA ILE A 153 -9.97 -4.08 -14.24
C ILE A 153 -10.54 -3.05 -13.26
N LEU A 154 -10.59 -3.40 -11.98
CA LEU A 154 -10.87 -2.46 -10.88
C LEU A 154 -9.59 -2.12 -10.14
N ILE A 155 -9.15 -0.88 -10.27
CA ILE A 155 -8.04 -0.32 -9.49
C ILE A 155 -8.63 0.33 -8.25
N GLY A 156 -8.13 -0.01 -7.07
CA GLY A 156 -8.63 0.68 -5.89
C GLY A 156 -7.80 0.54 -4.64
N THR A 157 -8.30 1.25 -3.63
CA THR A 157 -7.70 1.30 -2.30
C THR A 157 -8.49 0.42 -1.34
N GLN A 158 -8.42 0.68 -0.03
CA GLN A 158 -9.13 -0.07 1.00
C GLN A 158 -10.65 -0.16 0.79
N MET A 159 -11.23 0.72 -0.02
CA MET A 159 -12.65 0.67 -0.37
C MET A 159 -13.04 -0.60 -1.12
N VAL A 160 -12.12 -1.19 -1.89
CA VAL A 160 -12.32 -2.45 -2.62
C VAL A 160 -12.28 -3.66 -1.69
N ALA A 161 -11.60 -3.54 -0.55
CA ALA A 161 -11.43 -4.63 0.40
C ALA A 161 -12.65 -4.86 1.32
N LYS A 162 -13.62 -3.93 1.38
CA LYS A 162 -14.74 -3.94 2.34
C LYS A 162 -16.05 -4.40 1.70
N GLY A 163 -16.69 -5.45 2.22
CA GLY A 163 -18.12 -5.73 2.01
C GLY A 163 -18.61 -5.98 0.57
N LEU A 164 -17.72 -5.99 -0.44
CA LEU A 164 -18.09 -6.17 -1.84
C LEU A 164 -17.85 -7.61 -2.31
N ASP A 165 -18.79 -8.14 -3.07
CA ASP A 165 -18.70 -9.46 -3.67
C ASP A 165 -18.63 -9.37 -5.20
N PHE A 166 -17.57 -9.94 -5.77
CA PHE A 166 -17.25 -9.85 -7.19
C PHE A 166 -17.04 -11.26 -7.75
N PRO A 167 -18.08 -11.91 -8.28
CA PRO A 167 -18.04 -13.34 -8.60
C PRO A 167 -17.10 -13.69 -9.76
N ASN A 168 -16.84 -12.74 -10.67
CA ASN A 168 -16.00 -12.97 -11.85
C ASN A 168 -14.54 -12.55 -11.65
N VAL A 169 -14.13 -12.21 -10.42
CA VAL A 169 -12.74 -11.85 -10.12
C VAL A 169 -11.89 -13.10 -9.99
N SER A 170 -11.00 -13.31 -10.96
CA SER A 170 -10.03 -14.41 -10.95
C SER A 170 -8.66 -14.00 -10.47
N LEU A 171 -8.31 -12.71 -10.50
CA LEU A 171 -6.99 -12.22 -10.11
C LEU A 171 -7.06 -11.00 -9.19
N VAL A 172 -6.28 -11.04 -8.11
CA VAL A 172 -5.99 -9.89 -7.26
C VAL A 172 -4.49 -9.59 -7.27
N GLY A 173 -4.11 -8.39 -7.69
CA GLY A 173 -2.74 -7.89 -7.63
C GLY A 173 -2.56 -6.84 -6.54
N VAL A 174 -1.78 -7.13 -5.49
CA VAL A 174 -1.34 -6.14 -4.49
C VAL A 174 -0.03 -5.53 -4.98
N LEU A 175 -0.07 -4.27 -5.43
CA LEU A 175 1.03 -3.70 -6.22
C LEU A 175 2.26 -3.28 -5.40
N ALA A 176 2.07 -2.90 -4.14
CA ALA A 176 3.14 -2.51 -3.24
C ALA A 176 2.68 -2.67 -1.79
N ALA A 177 2.96 -3.83 -1.19
CA ALA A 177 2.63 -4.08 0.22
C ALA A 177 3.45 -3.18 1.18
N ASP A 178 4.62 -2.71 0.74
CA ASP A 178 5.52 -1.87 1.53
C ASP A 178 4.92 -0.52 1.90
N LEU A 179 3.93 -0.04 1.12
CA LEU A 179 3.24 1.23 1.38
C LEU A 179 2.63 1.27 2.77
N SER A 180 2.09 0.15 3.27
CA SER A 180 1.53 0.12 4.61
C SER A 180 2.48 -0.29 5.70
N LEU A 181 3.51 -1.08 5.38
CA LEU A 181 4.55 -1.44 6.34
C LEU A 181 5.34 -0.23 6.80
N ASN A 182 5.55 0.73 5.89
CA ASN A 182 6.36 1.91 6.17
C ASN A 182 5.53 3.11 6.62
N LEU A 183 4.25 2.92 6.97
CA LEU A 183 3.49 3.97 7.65
C LEU A 183 4.05 4.15 9.07
N PRO A 184 4.22 5.38 9.56
CA PRO A 184 4.65 5.65 10.92
C PRO A 184 3.50 5.42 11.92
N ASP A 185 2.91 4.24 11.89
CA ASP A 185 1.83 3.80 12.77
C ASP A 185 2.25 2.44 13.33
N TYR A 186 2.22 2.27 14.66
CA TYR A 186 2.60 1.00 15.28
C TYR A 186 1.73 -0.18 14.81
N ARG A 187 0.55 0.09 14.24
CA ARG A 187 -0.35 -0.90 13.64
C ARG A 187 -0.05 -1.19 12.16
N ALA A 188 1.06 -0.70 11.61
CA ALA A 188 1.41 -0.84 10.20
C ALA A 188 1.47 -2.32 9.74
N SER A 189 2.15 -3.18 10.50
CA SER A 189 2.25 -4.62 10.25
C SER A 189 0.89 -5.31 10.32
N GLU A 190 0.12 -5.04 11.38
CA GLU A 190 -1.26 -5.54 11.54
C GLU A 190 -2.15 -5.17 10.36
N ARG A 191 -2.17 -3.90 9.97
CA ARG A 191 -2.96 -3.43 8.84
C ARG A 191 -2.50 -4.07 7.52
N THR A 192 -1.21 -4.26 7.34
CA THR A 192 -0.67 -4.91 6.14
C THR A 192 -1.16 -6.35 6.06
N PHE A 193 -1.03 -7.12 7.15
CA PHE A 193 -1.55 -8.48 7.26
C PHE A 193 -3.06 -8.53 6.96
N GLN A 194 -3.85 -7.67 7.62
CA GLN A 194 -5.30 -7.60 7.43
C GLN A 194 -5.67 -7.26 5.98
N LEU A 195 -4.99 -6.32 5.35
CA LEU A 195 -5.34 -5.88 4.00
C LEU A 195 -4.98 -6.92 2.96
N ILE A 196 -3.80 -7.55 3.06
CA ILE A 196 -3.42 -8.66 2.17
C ILE A 196 -4.44 -9.78 2.32
N THR A 197 -4.74 -10.25 3.54
CA THR A 197 -5.68 -11.34 3.75
C THR A 197 -7.11 -11.00 3.28
N GLN A 198 -7.61 -9.80 3.56
CA GLN A 198 -8.94 -9.34 3.14
C GLN A 198 -9.07 -9.21 1.61
N VAL A 199 -8.09 -8.59 0.95
CA VAL A 199 -8.14 -8.38 -0.50
C VAL A 199 -7.92 -9.70 -1.24
N SER A 200 -7.08 -10.58 -0.70
CA SER A 200 -6.89 -11.93 -1.23
C SER A 200 -8.20 -12.71 -1.21
N GLY A 201 -9.02 -12.57 -0.16
CA GLY A 201 -10.35 -13.18 -0.06
C GLY A 201 -11.39 -12.65 -1.05
N ARG A 202 -11.04 -11.72 -1.96
CA ARG A 202 -11.88 -11.26 -3.07
C ARG A 202 -11.67 -12.08 -4.35
N ALA A 203 -10.54 -12.74 -4.50
CA ALA A 203 -10.31 -13.65 -5.63
C ALA A 203 -11.04 -14.98 -5.41
N GLY A 204 -11.62 -15.54 -6.48
CA GLY A 204 -12.07 -16.93 -6.49
C GLY A 204 -13.33 -17.21 -5.66
N ARG A 205 -14.26 -16.27 -5.62
CA ARG A 205 -15.61 -16.48 -5.03
C ARG A 205 -16.61 -17.13 -5.99
N GLY A 206 -16.26 -17.23 -7.27
CA GLY A 206 -17.04 -17.91 -8.30
C GLY A 206 -16.64 -19.37 -8.51
N LYS A 207 -16.78 -19.87 -9.74
CA LYS A 207 -16.41 -21.25 -10.12
C LYS A 207 -14.90 -21.44 -10.35
N THR A 208 -14.14 -20.35 -10.44
CA THR A 208 -12.71 -20.34 -10.74
C THR A 208 -11.88 -20.20 -9.46
N ILE A 209 -10.77 -20.94 -9.38
CA ILE A 209 -9.78 -20.76 -8.32
C ILE A 209 -9.10 -19.42 -8.58
N GLY A 210 -9.27 -18.48 -7.65
CA GLY A 210 -8.67 -17.16 -7.77
C GLY A 210 -7.17 -17.20 -7.48
N ASP A 211 -6.43 -16.35 -8.19
CA ASP A 211 -5.02 -16.09 -7.99
C ASP A 211 -4.80 -14.78 -7.23
N VAL A 212 -3.77 -14.75 -6.39
CA VAL A 212 -3.34 -13.53 -5.72
C VAL A 212 -1.83 -13.35 -5.88
N VAL A 213 -1.42 -12.20 -6.39
CA VAL A 213 -0.02 -11.81 -6.48
C VAL A 213 0.24 -10.60 -5.60
N VAL A 214 1.16 -10.73 -4.65
CA VAL A 214 1.57 -9.67 -3.73
C VAL A 214 2.99 -9.24 -4.07
N GLN A 215 3.15 -8.00 -4.49
CA GLN A 215 4.45 -7.41 -4.82
C GLN A 215 4.99 -6.60 -3.64
N THR A 216 6.26 -6.80 -3.31
CA THR A 216 6.91 -6.11 -2.20
C THR A 216 8.43 -6.02 -2.41
N TYR A 217 9.08 -5.05 -1.77
CA TYR A 217 10.53 -4.96 -1.67
C TYR A 217 11.07 -5.53 -0.35
N ILE A 218 10.18 -5.98 0.54
CA ILE A 218 10.47 -6.55 1.85
C ILE A 218 9.69 -7.87 2.01
N PRO A 219 9.92 -8.87 1.12
CA PRO A 219 9.20 -10.15 1.17
C PRO A 219 9.40 -10.88 2.50
N ASP A 220 10.50 -10.57 3.20
CA ASP A 220 10.84 -11.21 4.45
C ASP A 220 10.07 -10.72 5.69
N SER A 221 9.27 -9.66 5.56
CA SER A 221 8.46 -9.13 6.66
C SER A 221 7.55 -10.20 7.25
N TYR A 222 7.55 -10.36 8.58
CA TYR A 222 6.74 -11.37 9.27
C TYR A 222 5.24 -11.24 8.94
N SER A 223 4.76 -10.01 8.76
CA SER A 223 3.38 -9.73 8.39
C SER A 223 3.03 -10.25 6.98
N ILE A 224 3.96 -10.15 6.03
CA ILE A 224 3.79 -10.66 4.65
C ILE A 224 3.89 -12.18 4.63
N LYS A 225 4.88 -12.77 5.33
CA LYS A 225 5.02 -14.24 5.46
C LYS A 225 3.76 -14.86 6.05
N ALA A 226 3.27 -14.31 7.15
CA ALA A 226 2.06 -14.80 7.79
C ALA A 226 0.82 -14.59 6.92
N ALA A 227 0.72 -13.47 6.19
CA ALA A 227 -0.40 -13.21 5.29
C ALA A 227 -0.43 -14.21 4.11
N LYS A 228 0.73 -14.55 3.54
CA LYS A 228 0.87 -15.56 2.47
C LYS A 228 0.24 -16.90 2.85
N GLU A 229 0.42 -17.31 4.10
CA GLU A 229 -0.06 -18.59 4.64
C GLU A 229 -1.43 -18.50 5.32
N TYR A 230 -2.05 -17.31 5.35
CA TYR A 230 -3.24 -17.02 6.17
C TYR A 230 -3.06 -17.37 7.66
N ASN A 231 -1.83 -17.33 8.17
CA ASN A 231 -1.48 -17.78 9.50
C ASN A 231 -1.62 -16.65 10.52
N TYR A 232 -2.86 -16.37 10.92
CA TYR A 232 -3.18 -15.37 11.94
C TYR A 232 -2.47 -15.64 13.26
N SER A 233 -2.42 -16.90 13.71
CA SER A 233 -1.82 -17.27 14.99
C SER A 233 -0.34 -16.94 15.06
N SER A 234 0.41 -17.22 14.00
CA SER A 234 1.84 -16.86 13.90
C SER A 234 2.03 -15.34 13.86
N PHE A 235 1.21 -14.63 13.06
CA PHE A 235 1.24 -13.17 13.02
C PHE A 235 1.00 -12.57 14.42
N TYR A 236 -0.06 -13.01 15.08
CA TYR A 236 -0.50 -12.48 16.38
C TYR A 236 0.56 -12.67 17.47
N LYS A 237 1.19 -13.85 17.52
CA LYS A 237 2.24 -14.15 18.50
C LYS A 237 3.45 -13.22 18.33
N GLU A 238 3.91 -13.02 17.09
CA GLU A 238 5.06 -12.16 16.79
C GLU A 238 4.74 -10.68 17.06
N GLU A 239 3.59 -10.20 16.56
CA GLU A 239 3.12 -8.83 16.74
C GLU A 239 2.99 -8.48 18.23
N LEU A 240 2.37 -9.35 19.05
CA LEU A 240 2.25 -9.10 20.48
C LEU A 240 3.60 -9.05 21.20
N SER A 241 4.55 -9.92 20.83
CA SER A 241 5.90 -9.91 21.40
C SER A 241 6.57 -8.55 21.15
N ILE A 242 6.51 -8.06 19.91
CA ILE A 242 7.06 -6.77 19.51
C ILE A 242 6.35 -5.64 20.28
N ARG A 243 5.02 -5.61 20.30
CA ARG A 243 4.27 -4.55 21.00
C ARG A 243 4.53 -4.53 22.49
N LYS A 244 4.71 -5.70 23.12
CA LYS A 244 5.08 -5.78 24.53
C LYS A 244 6.45 -5.18 24.79
N SER A 245 7.44 -5.50 23.95
CA SER A 245 8.80 -4.97 24.08
C SER A 245 8.89 -3.46 23.88
N MET A 246 8.01 -2.89 23.04
CA MET A 246 7.95 -1.45 22.74
C MET A 246 6.93 -0.68 23.59
N ASN A 247 6.28 -1.34 24.56
CA ASN A 247 5.21 -0.77 25.36
C ASN A 247 4.09 -0.11 24.52
N TYR A 248 3.65 -0.80 23.47
CA TYR A 248 2.52 -0.39 22.63
C TYR A 248 1.22 -1.13 23.01
N PRO A 249 0.05 -0.58 22.67
CA PRO A 249 -1.23 -1.24 22.92
C PRO A 249 -1.28 -2.65 22.30
N PRO A 250 -1.76 -3.67 23.03
CA PRO A 250 -2.63 -3.55 24.21
C PRO A 250 -1.91 -3.51 25.57
N PHE A 251 -0.58 -3.40 25.62
CA PHE A 251 0.19 -3.39 26.89
C PHE A 251 0.30 -2.02 27.53
N SER A 252 -0.15 -0.98 26.82
CA SER A 252 -0.21 0.41 27.26
C SER A 252 -1.42 1.09 26.65
N GLU A 253 -1.70 2.31 27.14
CA GLU A 253 -2.69 3.19 26.56
C GLU A 253 -2.00 4.34 25.83
N ILE A 254 -2.52 4.69 24.65
CA ILE A 254 -2.04 5.85 23.88
C ILE A 254 -3.22 6.79 23.70
N LEU A 255 -3.08 8.01 24.19
CA LEU A 255 -4.02 9.11 23.94
C LEU A 255 -3.43 10.07 22.90
N LEU A 256 -4.23 10.43 21.89
CA LEU A 256 -3.87 11.45 20.90
C LEU A 256 -4.75 12.67 21.09
N ILE A 257 -4.14 13.79 21.49
CA ILE A 257 -4.82 15.09 21.59
C ILE A 257 -4.46 15.91 20.34
N ASN A 258 -5.42 16.09 19.44
CA ASN A 258 -5.25 16.94 18.27
C ASN A 258 -5.84 18.33 18.54
N MET A 259 -5.05 19.37 18.29
CA MET A 259 -5.46 20.76 18.41
C MET A 259 -5.23 21.49 17.09
N SER A 260 -6.15 22.38 16.74
CA SER A 260 -6.06 23.21 15.52
C SER A 260 -6.48 24.64 15.84
N SER A 261 -5.75 25.61 15.31
CA SER A 261 -6.03 27.04 15.47
C SER A 261 -5.73 27.79 14.17
N LYS A 262 -6.41 28.90 13.95
CA LYS A 262 -6.04 29.85 12.89
C LYS A 262 -4.81 30.70 13.26
N ASN A 263 -4.48 30.78 14.56
CA ASN A 263 -3.30 31.46 15.08
C ASN A 263 -2.29 30.41 15.57
N GLU A 264 -1.16 30.31 14.86
CA GLU A 264 -0.08 29.34 15.11
C GLU A 264 0.60 29.57 16.47
N GLU A 265 0.86 30.83 16.84
CA GLU A 265 1.56 31.16 18.08
C GLU A 265 0.73 30.78 19.32
N LEU A 266 -0.57 31.06 19.28
CA LEU A 266 -1.51 30.61 20.33
C LEU A 266 -1.53 29.08 20.44
N LEU A 267 -1.53 28.37 19.31
CA LEU A 267 -1.52 26.91 19.30
C LEU A 267 -0.26 26.34 19.97
N ILE A 268 0.90 26.89 19.64
CA ILE A 268 2.18 26.47 20.22
C ILE A 268 2.19 26.72 21.74
N ASN A 269 1.68 27.86 22.19
CA ASN A 269 1.62 28.20 23.61
C ASN A 269 0.72 27.24 24.40
N VAL A 270 -0.48 26.95 23.89
CA VAL A 270 -1.39 25.97 24.51
C VAL A 270 -0.80 24.56 24.52
N TYR A 271 -0.11 24.16 23.44
CA TYR A 271 0.55 22.86 23.37
C TYR A 271 1.64 22.68 24.44
N LYS A 272 2.46 23.73 24.67
CA LYS A 272 3.49 23.70 25.72
C LYS A 272 2.92 23.53 27.12
N ILE A 273 1.76 24.13 27.41
CA ILE A 273 1.08 24.00 28.72
C ILE A 273 0.61 22.56 28.92
N LEU A 274 -0.01 21.96 27.91
CA LEU A 274 -0.48 20.56 27.97
C LEU A 274 0.67 19.55 28.07
N ALA A 275 1.83 19.84 27.47
CA ALA A 275 3.00 18.95 27.50
C ALA A 275 3.71 18.89 28.87
N LEU A 276 3.33 19.76 29.82
CA LEU A 276 3.86 19.78 31.19
C LEU A 276 3.02 18.97 32.19
N ILE A 277 1.88 18.42 31.75
CA ILE A 277 0.98 17.55 32.53
C ILE A 277 1.29 16.10 32.18
#